data_AF-A0A4S8P8N2-F1
#
_entry.id   AF-A0A4S8P8N2-F1
#
_cell.length_a   1.000
_cell.length_b   1.000
_cell.length_c   1.000
_cell.angle_alpha   90.00
_cell.angle_beta   90.00
_cell.angle_gamma   90.00
#
_symmetry.space_group_name_H-M   'P 1'
#
loop_
_entity.id
_entity.type
_entity.pdbx_description
1 polymer ?
#
loop_
_entity_poly.entity_id
_entity_poly.type
_entity_poly.pdbx_seq_one_letter_code
_entity_poly.pdbx_strand_id
1 'polypeptide(L)'
;MRILDIPRAERRRRVDLHIRRDKMPSYLRRRAVRAYAEGMQRARGSAEGPSQQQLDFADWVKDVVDAFGDPPKEWSVTRIAREAGVHRNAIYDWMGARAKPQRETVAKFCKGLGLDYDEPARLLGWNEAPSVPKDLEGFIRRARALADHPGTSAERRRVLEARIEAAESTFRAAQEMEKTAEALLREALGEDADT
;
A
#
# COMPACT_ATOMS: atom_id res chain seq x y z
N MET A 1 -17.55 -49.56 11.85
CA MET A 1 -18.78 -48.94 11.32
C MET A 1 -18.36 -47.78 10.40
N ARG A 2 -17.87 -48.12 9.20
CA ARG A 2 -18.50 -47.92 7.87
C ARG A 2 -18.88 -46.46 7.56
N ILE A 3 -18.07 -45.89 6.67
CA ILE A 3 -18.07 -44.53 6.10
C ILE A 3 -19.26 -44.37 5.15
N LEU A 4 -20.50 -44.45 5.61
CA LEU A 4 -21.67 -44.22 4.75
C LEU A 4 -22.84 -43.67 5.55
N ASP A 5 -22.76 -42.40 5.97
CA ASP A 5 -23.97 -41.59 6.21
C ASP A 5 -23.72 -40.09 6.01
N ILE A 6 -23.01 -39.76 4.92
CA ILE A 6 -22.89 -38.37 4.48
C ILE A 6 -24.08 -38.08 3.55
N PRO A 7 -24.94 -37.09 3.87
CA PRO A 7 -26.08 -36.69 3.06
C PRO A 7 -25.68 -36.41 1.61
N ARG A 8 -26.53 -36.78 0.65
CA ARG A 8 -26.23 -36.67 -0.80
C ARG A 8 -25.91 -35.23 -1.22
N ALA A 9 -26.44 -34.23 -0.51
CA ALA A 9 -26.15 -32.81 -0.68
C ALA A 9 -24.70 -32.45 -0.29
N GLU A 10 -24.17 -33.10 0.74
CA GLU A 10 -22.82 -32.86 1.27
C GLU A 10 -21.75 -33.57 0.43
N ARG A 11 -22.11 -34.70 -0.19
CA ARG A 11 -21.31 -35.32 -1.26
C ARG A 11 -21.19 -34.41 -2.49
N ARG A 12 -22.26 -33.72 -2.90
CA ARG A 12 -22.20 -32.77 -4.03
C ARG A 12 -21.31 -31.55 -3.73
N ARG A 13 -21.37 -30.98 -2.53
CA ARG A 13 -20.48 -29.87 -2.13
C ARG A 13 -18.99 -30.25 -2.08
N ARG A 14 -18.66 -31.46 -1.60
CA ARG A 14 -17.27 -31.95 -1.58
C ARG A 14 -16.72 -32.26 -2.98
N VAL A 15 -17.58 -32.74 -3.88
CA VAL A 15 -17.20 -33.00 -5.28
C VAL A 15 -17.04 -31.68 -6.05
N ASP A 16 -17.86 -30.66 -5.78
CA ASP A 16 -17.71 -29.33 -6.41
C ASP A 16 -16.42 -28.59 -5.98
N LEU A 17 -15.93 -28.83 -4.76
CA LEU A 17 -14.62 -28.32 -4.31
C LEU A 17 -13.44 -29.08 -4.93
N HIS A 18 -13.61 -30.35 -5.30
CA HIS A 18 -12.56 -31.14 -5.98
C HIS A 18 -12.53 -30.93 -7.50
N ILE A 19 -13.68 -30.68 -8.13
CA ILE A 19 -13.75 -30.42 -9.59
C ILE A 19 -13.15 -29.05 -9.95
N ARG A 20 -13.08 -28.09 -9.02
CA ARG A 20 -12.33 -26.83 -9.23
C ARG A 20 -10.82 -26.93 -8.97
N ARG A 21 -10.31 -28.10 -8.55
CA ARG A 21 -8.89 -28.33 -8.28
C ARG A 21 -8.09 -28.53 -9.57
N ASP A 22 -8.72 -29.04 -10.62
CA ASP A 22 -8.12 -29.20 -11.95
C ASP A 22 -8.19 -27.95 -12.83
N LYS A 23 -8.97 -26.94 -12.43
CA LYS A 23 -9.00 -25.62 -13.09
C LYS A 23 -8.22 -24.54 -12.36
N MET A 24 -7.39 -24.89 -11.37
CA MET A 24 -6.42 -23.94 -10.81
C MET A 24 -5.15 -23.96 -11.65
N PRO A 25 -4.81 -22.84 -12.31
CA PRO A 25 -3.50 -22.64 -12.91
C PRO A 25 -2.39 -22.97 -11.90
N SER A 26 -1.27 -23.50 -12.39
CA SER A 26 -0.15 -23.97 -11.57
C SER A 26 0.40 -22.92 -10.58
N TYR A 27 0.19 -21.62 -10.86
CA TYR A 27 0.55 -20.52 -9.97
C TYR A 27 -0.33 -20.46 -8.70
N LEU A 28 -1.65 -20.70 -8.80
CA LEU A 28 -2.55 -20.70 -7.64
C LEU A 28 -2.30 -21.90 -6.71
N ARG A 29 -1.91 -23.05 -7.27
CA ARG A 29 -1.52 -24.23 -6.46
C ARG A 29 -0.24 -23.98 -5.69
N ARG A 30 0.76 -23.36 -6.32
CA ARG A 30 2.03 -22.99 -5.67
C ARG A 30 1.81 -21.93 -4.58
N ARG A 31 0.93 -20.95 -4.80
CA ARG A 31 0.50 -19.95 -3.82
C ARG A 31 -0.14 -20.59 -2.58
N ALA A 32 -1.05 -21.55 -2.76
CA ALA A 32 -1.72 -22.23 -1.66
C ALA A 32 -0.78 -23.12 -0.82
N VAL A 33 0.18 -23.81 -1.47
CA VAL A 33 1.17 -24.63 -0.76
C VAL A 33 2.17 -23.76 0.02
N ARG A 34 2.59 -22.60 -0.54
CA ARG A 34 3.43 -21.63 0.19
C ARG A 34 2.71 -21.05 1.41
N ALA A 35 1.45 -20.64 1.27
CA ALA A 35 0.66 -20.08 2.37
C ALA A 35 0.55 -21.04 3.58
N TYR A 36 0.46 -22.35 3.32
CA TYR A 36 0.42 -23.37 4.38
C TYR A 36 1.79 -23.61 5.04
N ALA A 37 2.87 -23.65 4.26
CA ALA A 37 4.23 -23.82 4.78
C ALA A 37 4.73 -22.58 5.57
N GLU A 38 4.37 -21.38 5.12
CA GLU A 38 4.63 -20.12 5.81
C GLU A 38 3.87 -20.05 7.15
N GLY A 39 2.65 -20.60 7.22
CA GLY A 39 1.88 -20.75 8.46
C GLY A 39 2.60 -21.60 9.52
N MET A 40 3.31 -22.65 9.12
CA MET A 40 4.07 -23.52 10.05
C MET A 40 5.38 -22.89 10.55
N GLN A 41 6.02 -22.02 9.77
CA GLN A 41 7.28 -21.36 10.18
C GLN A 41 7.06 -20.17 11.14
N ARG A 42 5.86 -19.58 11.16
CA ARG A 42 5.44 -18.46 12.04
C ARG A 42 5.36 -18.82 13.53
N ALA A 43 5.38 -20.10 13.89
CA ALA A 43 5.26 -20.57 15.28
C ALA A 43 6.60 -20.60 16.07
N ARG A 44 7.73 -20.18 15.46
CA ARG A 44 9.07 -20.39 16.04
C ARG A 44 9.96 -19.14 15.92
N GLY A 45 9.64 -18.06 16.63
CA GLY A 45 10.61 -16.97 16.89
C GLY A 45 10.02 -15.60 17.25
N SER A 46 10.40 -15.09 18.42
CA SER A 46 10.15 -13.76 19.03
C SER A 46 8.75 -13.44 19.57
N ALA A 47 8.74 -12.83 20.77
CA ALA A 47 7.59 -12.60 21.65
C ALA A 47 6.64 -11.46 21.23
N GLU A 48 6.91 -10.79 20.12
CA GLU A 48 5.96 -9.97 19.37
C GLU A 48 6.10 -10.38 17.91
N GLY A 49 5.01 -10.88 17.32
CA GLY A 49 4.99 -11.25 15.91
C GLY A 49 5.23 -10.04 15.00
N PRO A 50 5.52 -10.26 13.70
CA PRO A 50 5.63 -9.17 12.75
C PRO A 50 4.34 -8.35 12.72
N SER A 51 4.48 -7.01 12.68
CA SER A 51 3.35 -6.11 12.53
C SER A 51 2.64 -6.32 11.18
N GLN A 52 1.36 -5.94 11.07
CA GLN A 52 0.62 -6.04 9.82
C GLN A 52 1.31 -5.30 8.67
N GLN A 53 1.87 -4.12 8.93
CA GLN A 53 2.65 -3.35 7.95
C GLN A 53 3.90 -4.10 7.44
N GLN A 54 4.58 -4.85 8.32
CA GLN A 54 5.70 -5.69 7.92
C GLN A 54 5.26 -6.89 7.09
N LEU A 55 4.08 -7.45 7.35
CA LEU A 55 3.51 -8.53 6.56
C LEU A 55 3.08 -8.05 5.17
N ASP A 56 2.41 -6.91 5.10
CA ASP A 56 1.97 -6.31 3.83
C ASP A 56 3.18 -5.93 2.96
N PHE A 57 4.22 -5.37 3.58
CA PHE A 57 5.50 -5.11 2.90
C PHE A 57 6.20 -6.41 2.46
N ALA A 58 6.20 -7.46 3.29
CA ALA A 58 6.80 -8.74 2.95
C ALA A 58 6.14 -9.37 1.72
N ASP A 59 4.81 -9.32 1.64
CA ASP A 59 4.06 -9.82 0.49
C ASP A 59 4.31 -8.98 -0.76
N TRP A 60 4.39 -7.65 -0.64
CA TRP A 60 4.82 -6.79 -1.75
C TRP A 60 6.24 -7.15 -2.26
N VAL A 61 7.20 -7.41 -1.37
CA VAL A 61 8.56 -7.82 -1.78
C VAL A 61 8.54 -9.17 -2.52
N LYS A 62 7.70 -10.13 -2.09
CA LYS A 62 7.54 -11.41 -2.78
C LYS A 62 6.96 -11.21 -4.18
N ASP A 63 5.93 -10.38 -4.32
CA ASP A 63 5.30 -10.08 -5.60
C ASP A 63 6.29 -9.38 -6.55
N VAL A 64 7.09 -8.45 -6.04
CA VAL A 64 8.21 -7.86 -6.79
C VAL A 64 9.18 -8.94 -7.24
N VAL A 65 9.70 -9.78 -6.33
CA VAL A 65 10.65 -10.83 -6.70
C VAL A 65 10.10 -11.80 -7.75
N ASP A 66 8.82 -12.19 -7.62
CA ASP A 66 8.15 -13.10 -8.56
C ASP A 66 7.85 -12.41 -9.92
N ALA A 67 7.70 -11.08 -9.96
CA ALA A 67 7.44 -10.32 -11.19
C ALA A 67 8.71 -10.01 -12.01
N PHE A 68 9.90 -10.04 -11.40
CA PHE A 68 11.15 -9.73 -12.10
C PHE A 68 11.70 -10.95 -12.85
N GLY A 69 11.77 -10.81 -14.17
CA GLY A 69 12.42 -11.72 -15.09
C GLY A 69 11.57 -12.02 -16.32
N ASP A 70 12.22 -12.25 -17.46
CA ASP A 70 11.50 -12.58 -18.68
C ASP A 70 11.13 -14.06 -18.68
N PRO A 71 9.87 -14.42 -18.95
CA PRO A 71 9.52 -15.80 -19.22
C PRO A 71 10.44 -16.38 -20.30
N PRO A 72 11.04 -17.56 -20.09
CA PRO A 72 10.75 -18.55 -19.05
C PRO A 72 11.69 -18.52 -17.82
N LYS A 73 12.59 -17.54 -17.69
CA LYS A 73 13.59 -17.46 -16.61
C LYS A 73 13.37 -16.23 -15.73
N GLU A 74 12.69 -16.46 -14.61
CA GLU A 74 12.62 -15.51 -13.48
C GLU A 74 14.03 -15.14 -13.03
N TRP A 75 14.22 -13.88 -12.62
CA TRP A 75 15.50 -13.45 -12.06
C TRP A 75 15.67 -14.07 -10.68
N SER A 76 16.87 -14.58 -10.40
CA SER A 76 17.16 -15.04 -9.05
C SER A 76 17.20 -13.85 -8.07
N VAL A 77 16.86 -14.09 -6.80
CA VAL A 77 16.99 -13.07 -5.73
C VAL A 77 18.41 -12.49 -5.68
N THR A 78 19.43 -13.29 -6.01
CA THR A 78 20.82 -12.83 -6.11
C THR A 78 21.02 -11.82 -7.24
N ARG A 79 20.38 -12.04 -8.40
CA ARG A 79 20.41 -11.09 -9.51
C ARG A 79 19.66 -9.80 -9.15
N ILE A 80 18.48 -9.93 -8.54
CA ILE A 80 17.68 -8.79 -8.06
C ILE A 80 18.47 -7.97 -7.04
N ALA A 81 19.11 -8.61 -6.06
CA ALA A 81 19.94 -7.94 -5.05
C ALA A 81 21.08 -7.13 -5.69
N ARG A 82 21.74 -7.71 -6.70
CA ARG A 82 22.82 -7.05 -7.43
C ARG A 82 22.33 -5.82 -8.19
N GLU A 83 21.21 -5.93 -8.88
CA GLU A 83 20.62 -4.83 -9.66
C GLU A 83 20.09 -3.72 -8.75
N ALA A 84 19.42 -4.10 -7.67
CA ALA A 84 18.88 -3.22 -6.64
C ALA A 84 19.95 -2.55 -5.76
N GLY A 85 21.21 -3.02 -5.81
CA GLY A 85 22.29 -2.51 -4.97
C GLY A 85 22.08 -2.77 -3.47
N VAL A 86 21.37 -3.85 -3.12
CA VAL A 86 21.11 -4.25 -1.72
C VAL A 86 21.66 -5.64 -1.41
N HIS A 87 21.88 -5.92 -0.13
CA HIS A 87 22.36 -7.25 0.28
C HIS A 87 21.25 -8.30 0.12
N ARG A 88 21.58 -9.46 -0.45
CA ARG A 88 20.63 -10.57 -0.69
C ARG A 88 19.85 -10.98 0.56
N ASN A 89 20.52 -11.01 1.71
CA ASN A 89 19.88 -11.37 2.97
C ASN A 89 18.80 -10.37 3.40
N ALA A 90 18.95 -9.08 3.07
CA ALA A 90 17.92 -8.09 3.37
C ALA A 90 16.60 -8.43 2.69
N ILE A 91 16.65 -8.90 1.43
CA ILE A 91 15.45 -9.33 0.69
C ILE A 91 14.82 -10.57 1.34
N TYR A 92 15.63 -11.56 1.75
CA TYR A 92 15.09 -12.74 2.46
C TYR A 92 14.49 -12.39 3.83
N ASP A 93 15.11 -11.46 4.56
CA ASP A 93 14.62 -11.00 5.85
C ASP A 93 13.33 -10.20 5.69
N TRP A 94 13.18 -9.43 4.61
CA TRP A 94 11.94 -8.74 4.28
C TRP A 94 10.82 -9.71 3.87
N MET A 95 11.08 -10.66 2.97
CA MET A 95 10.09 -11.67 2.58
C MET A 95 9.63 -12.54 3.76
N GLY A 96 10.51 -12.76 4.74
CA GLY A 96 10.20 -13.48 5.97
C GLY A 96 9.63 -12.62 7.10
N ALA A 97 9.44 -11.31 6.88
CA ALA A 97 9.07 -10.32 7.89
C ALA A 97 9.94 -10.36 9.16
N ARG A 98 11.21 -10.75 9.03
CA ARG A 98 12.16 -10.97 10.14
C ARG A 98 12.84 -9.69 10.60
N ALA A 99 13.01 -8.73 9.69
CA ALA A 99 13.67 -7.46 9.95
C ALA A 99 12.76 -6.29 9.63
N LYS A 100 12.84 -5.22 10.43
CA LYS A 100 12.24 -3.93 10.08
C LYS A 100 13.06 -3.32 8.94
N PRO A 101 12.46 -3.05 7.77
CA PRO A 101 13.17 -2.40 6.67
C PRO A 101 13.59 -0.97 7.06
N GLN A 102 14.67 -0.48 6.47
CA GLN A 102 15.11 0.91 6.64
C GLN A 102 14.76 1.73 5.40
N ARG A 103 14.38 3.01 5.59
CA ARG A 103 13.96 3.92 4.51
C ARG A 103 14.97 3.99 3.37
N GLU A 104 16.24 4.21 3.70
CA GLU A 104 17.32 4.30 2.71
C GLU A 104 17.51 3.01 1.91
N THR A 105 17.43 1.86 2.57
CA THR A 105 17.65 0.55 1.92
C THR A 105 16.50 0.19 0.99
N VAL A 106 15.26 0.52 1.36
CA VAL A 106 14.08 0.36 0.49
C VAL A 106 14.13 1.34 -0.69
N ALA A 107 14.54 2.60 -0.45
CA ALA A 107 14.70 3.58 -1.52
C ALA A 107 15.76 3.15 -2.54
N LYS A 108 16.89 2.58 -2.08
CA LYS A 108 17.91 1.98 -2.96
C LYS A 108 17.35 0.80 -3.74
N PHE A 109 16.60 -0.09 -3.08
CA PHE A 109 15.96 -1.24 -3.71
C PHE A 109 15.00 -0.82 -4.83
N CYS A 110 14.11 0.14 -4.57
CA CYS A 110 13.19 0.68 -5.57
C CYS A 110 13.94 1.34 -6.73
N LYS A 111 14.92 2.19 -6.43
CA LYS A 111 15.71 2.91 -7.45
C LYS A 111 16.46 1.96 -8.38
N GLY A 112 17.10 0.91 -7.85
CA GLY A 112 17.87 -0.03 -8.67
C GLY A 112 16.99 -0.94 -9.53
N LEU A 113 15.73 -1.13 -9.17
CA LEU A 113 14.77 -1.92 -9.94
C LEU A 113 13.82 -1.07 -10.79
N GLY A 114 13.92 0.27 -10.74
CA GLY A 114 13.02 1.18 -11.44
C GLY A 114 11.58 1.19 -10.89
N LEU A 115 11.41 0.82 -9.62
CA LEU A 115 10.11 0.78 -8.92
C LEU A 115 9.82 2.11 -8.24
N ASP A 116 8.53 2.40 -8.04
CA ASP A 116 8.08 3.54 -7.25
C ASP A 116 8.32 3.30 -5.75
N TYR A 117 8.88 4.30 -5.06
CA TYR A 117 9.11 4.25 -3.61
C TYR A 117 7.84 4.55 -2.80
N ASP A 118 6.86 5.25 -3.39
CA ASP A 118 5.65 5.68 -2.69
C ASP A 118 4.76 4.49 -2.30
N GLU A 119 4.81 3.38 -3.03
CA GLU A 119 4.07 2.17 -2.71
C GLU A 119 4.57 1.47 -1.43
N PRO A 120 5.85 1.04 -1.33
CA PRO A 120 6.36 0.45 -0.10
C PRO A 120 6.41 1.43 1.07
N ALA A 121 6.59 2.74 0.82
CA ALA A 121 6.52 3.76 1.87
C ALA A 121 5.10 3.88 2.46
N ARG A 122 4.03 3.72 1.67
CA ARG A 122 2.66 3.63 2.18
C ARG A 122 2.42 2.39 3.03
N LEU A 123 2.85 1.23 2.55
CA LEU A 123 2.69 -0.06 3.28
C LEU A 123 3.36 -0.02 4.65
N LEU A 124 4.52 0.63 4.73
CA LEU A 124 5.31 0.77 5.96
C LEU A 124 4.89 1.98 6.83
N GLY A 125 3.85 2.73 6.43
CA GLY A 125 3.41 3.92 7.14
C GLY A 125 4.46 5.03 7.19
N TRP A 126 5.37 5.06 6.21
CA TRP A 126 6.45 6.05 6.11
C TRP A 126 6.06 7.30 5.34
N ASN A 127 5.00 7.23 4.55
CA ASN A 127 4.40 8.44 4.01
C ASN A 127 4.09 9.35 5.19
N GLU A 128 4.73 10.51 5.21
CA GLU A 128 4.11 11.67 5.83
C GLU A 128 2.70 11.70 5.25
N ALA A 129 1.68 11.70 6.12
CA ALA A 129 0.31 11.94 5.73
C ALA A 129 0.32 13.05 4.67
N PRO A 130 -0.43 12.91 3.54
CA PRO A 130 -0.33 13.84 2.42
C PRO A 130 -0.22 15.24 2.98
N SER A 131 0.96 15.84 2.86
CA SER A 131 1.21 17.13 3.48
C SER A 131 0.27 18.07 2.75
N VAL A 132 -0.85 18.37 3.40
CA VAL A 132 -1.72 19.46 3.01
C VAL A 132 -0.76 20.64 2.93
N PRO A 133 -0.57 21.24 1.74
CA PRO A 133 0.35 22.36 1.60
C PRO A 133 0.05 23.35 2.71
N LYS A 134 1.04 23.66 3.57
CA LYS A 134 0.85 24.65 4.66
C LYS A 134 0.29 25.98 4.12
N ASP A 135 0.55 26.22 2.84
CA ASP A 135 -0.01 27.28 2.00
C ASP A 135 -0.93 26.66 0.93
N LEU A 136 -2.16 26.31 1.34
CA LEU A 136 -3.20 25.76 0.46
C LEU A 136 -3.57 26.74 -0.66
N GLU A 137 -3.64 28.02 -0.34
CA GLU A 137 -3.97 29.09 -1.28
C GLU A 137 -2.90 29.21 -2.38
N GLY A 138 -1.62 29.26 -2.01
CA GLY A 138 -0.53 29.30 -2.98
C GLY A 138 -0.39 28.01 -3.78
N PHE A 139 -0.76 26.86 -3.22
CA PHE A 139 -0.87 25.62 -3.99
C PHE A 139 -1.96 25.71 -5.06
N ILE A 140 -3.18 26.12 -4.70
CA ILE A 140 -4.30 26.30 -5.64
C ILE A 140 -3.90 27.25 -6.77
N ARG A 141 -3.28 28.39 -6.43
CA ARG A 141 -2.80 29.37 -7.42
C ARG A 141 -1.79 28.78 -8.41
N ARG A 142 -0.77 28.07 -7.92
CA ARG A 142 0.27 27.46 -8.78
C ARG A 142 -0.29 26.31 -9.63
N ALA A 143 -1.18 25.50 -9.06
CA ALA A 143 -1.81 24.39 -9.75
C ALA A 143 -2.69 24.88 -10.91
N ARG A 144 -3.46 25.97 -10.71
CA ARG A 144 -4.22 26.63 -11.78
C ARG A 144 -3.33 27.15 -12.89
N ALA A 145 -2.26 27.88 -12.55
CA ALA A 145 -1.30 28.38 -13.54
C ALA A 145 -0.67 27.26 -14.38
N LEU A 146 -0.43 26.08 -13.79
CA LEU A 146 0.06 24.91 -14.51
C LEU A 146 -1.02 24.24 -15.37
N ALA A 147 -2.27 24.21 -14.94
CA ALA A 147 -3.38 23.66 -15.71
C ALA A 147 -3.67 24.49 -16.97
N ASP A 148 -3.57 25.81 -16.85
CA ASP A 148 -3.80 26.79 -17.93
C ASP A 148 -2.64 26.88 -18.91
N HIS A 149 -1.46 26.36 -18.56
CA HIS A 149 -0.28 26.44 -19.40
C HIS A 149 -0.49 25.65 -20.73
N PRO A 150 -0.14 26.23 -21.90
CA PRO A 150 -0.40 25.62 -23.21
C PRO A 150 0.36 24.31 -23.44
N GLY A 151 1.48 24.12 -22.75
CA GLY A 151 2.25 22.86 -22.77
C GLY A 151 1.69 21.74 -21.90
N THR A 152 0.59 21.96 -21.19
CA THR A 152 0.00 20.97 -20.29
C THR A 152 -0.91 20.01 -21.05
N SER A 153 -0.60 18.71 -20.98
CA SER A 153 -1.41 17.67 -21.60
C SER A 153 -2.80 17.58 -20.96
N ALA A 154 -3.80 17.11 -21.72
CA ALA A 154 -5.17 16.97 -21.23
C ALA A 154 -5.27 16.07 -19.99
N GLU A 155 -4.49 14.98 -19.94
CA GLU A 155 -4.46 14.08 -18.78
C GLU A 155 -3.85 14.76 -17.55
N ARG A 156 -2.75 15.50 -17.74
CA ARG A 156 -2.13 16.26 -16.65
C ARG A 156 -3.06 17.38 -16.15
N ARG A 157 -3.82 18.01 -17.05
CA ARG A 157 -4.82 19.01 -16.70
C ARG A 157 -5.92 18.42 -15.82
N ARG A 158 -6.48 17.26 -16.18
CA ARG A 158 -7.49 16.54 -15.37
C ARG A 158 -6.99 16.22 -13.96
N VAL A 159 -5.74 15.74 -13.86
CA VAL A 159 -5.13 15.43 -12.56
C VAL A 159 -4.93 16.71 -11.73
N LEU A 160 -4.53 17.82 -12.36
CA LEU A 160 -4.39 19.11 -11.67
C LEU A 160 -5.73 19.65 -11.21
N GLU A 161 -6.77 19.58 -12.04
CA GLU A 161 -8.14 20.01 -11.71
C GLU A 161 -8.70 19.24 -10.52
N ALA A 162 -8.59 17.90 -10.51
CA ALA A 162 -9.02 17.09 -9.37
C ALA A 162 -8.28 17.45 -8.07
N ARG A 163 -6.99 17.79 -8.17
CA ARG A 163 -6.19 18.23 -7.01
C ARG A 163 -6.56 19.64 -6.56
N ILE A 164 -6.89 20.54 -7.48
CA ILE A 164 -7.39 21.89 -7.17
C ILE A 164 -8.72 21.79 -6.41
N GLU A 165 -9.65 20.97 -6.89
CA GLU A 165 -10.95 20.77 -6.25
C GLU A 165 -10.82 20.21 -4.82
N ALA A 166 -9.96 19.21 -4.63
CA ALA A 166 -9.68 18.65 -3.31
C ALA A 166 -9.03 19.67 -2.36
N ALA A 167 -8.13 20.52 -2.87
CA ALA A 167 -7.50 21.57 -2.08
C ALA A 167 -8.50 22.68 -1.71
N GLU A 168 -9.40 23.07 -2.62
CA GLU A 168 -10.43 24.07 -2.36
C GLU A 168 -11.46 23.62 -1.32
N SER A 169 -11.90 22.35 -1.39
CA SER A 169 -12.83 21.82 -0.39
C SER A 169 -12.20 21.80 1.01
N THR A 170 -10.93 21.43 1.09
CA THR A 170 -10.14 21.46 2.33
C THR A 170 -9.99 22.89 2.85
N PHE A 171 -9.67 23.85 1.98
CA PHE A 171 -9.51 25.26 2.37
C PHE A 171 -10.81 25.86 2.89
N ARG A 172 -11.95 25.60 2.23
CA ARG A 172 -13.27 26.04 2.71
C ARG A 172 -13.61 25.44 4.06
N ALA A 173 -13.37 24.15 4.26
CA ALA A 173 -13.61 23.50 5.55
C ALA A 173 -12.77 24.15 6.67
N ALA A 174 -11.50 24.46 6.40
CA ALA A 174 -10.64 25.16 7.36
C ALA A 174 -11.17 26.56 7.70
N GLN A 175 -11.60 27.35 6.71
CA GLN A 175 -12.18 28.67 6.94
C GLN A 175 -13.47 28.63 7.77
N GLU A 176 -14.33 27.64 7.54
CA GLU A 176 -15.56 27.48 8.33
C GLU A 176 -15.24 27.06 9.78
N MET A 177 -14.23 26.23 10.00
CA MET A 177 -13.75 25.90 11.35
C MET A 177 -13.18 27.13 12.06
N GLU A 178 -12.42 27.97 11.35
CA GLU A 178 -11.88 29.22 11.89
C GLU A 178 -13.00 30.19 12.30
N LYS A 179 -13.98 30.44 11.42
CA LYS A 179 -15.16 31.26 11.74
C LYS A 179 -15.94 30.72 12.94
N THR A 180 -16.09 29.40 13.03
CA THR A 180 -16.79 28.76 14.14
C THR A 180 -16.01 28.96 15.44
N ALA A 181 -14.68 28.83 15.40
CA ALA A 181 -13.82 29.08 16.55
C ALA A 181 -13.84 30.56 16.98
N GLU A 182 -13.83 31.49 16.03
CA GLU A 182 -13.97 32.94 16.29
C GLU A 182 -15.32 33.27 16.92
N ALA A 183 -16.41 32.68 16.41
CA ALA A 183 -17.75 32.86 16.97
C ALA A 183 -17.83 32.33 18.42
N LEU A 184 -17.30 31.14 18.67
CA LEU A 184 -17.22 30.57 20.03
C LEU A 184 -16.33 31.42 20.95
N LEU A 185 -15.24 31.98 20.45
CA LEU A 185 -14.37 32.86 21.22
C LEU A 185 -15.10 34.17 21.57
N ARG A 186 -15.81 34.77 20.61
CA ARG A 186 -16.63 35.97 20.83
C ARG A 186 -17.72 35.73 21.88
N GLU A 187 -18.44 34.61 21.77
CA GLU A 187 -19.44 34.18 22.76
C GLU A 187 -18.80 34.00 24.14
N ALA A 188 -17.65 33.32 24.23
CA ALA A 188 -16.93 33.09 25.49
C ALA A 188 -16.39 34.38 26.13
N LEU A 189 -16.05 35.40 25.32
CA LEU A 189 -15.61 36.72 25.78
C LEU A 189 -16.76 37.63 26.19
N GLY A 190 -18.02 37.24 25.96
CA GLY A 190 -19.21 38.00 26.37
C GLY A 190 -19.44 39.27 25.54
N GLU A 191 -18.84 39.38 24.35
CA GLU A 191 -18.98 40.55 23.47
C GLU A 191 -20.38 40.70 22.87
N ASP A 192 -21.26 39.71 23.03
CA ASP A 192 -22.67 39.75 22.62
C ASP A 192 -23.62 40.33 23.70
N ALA A 193 -23.09 40.74 24.86
CA ALA A 193 -23.91 41.20 26.00
C ALA A 193 -24.17 42.72 26.07
N ASP A 194 -23.59 43.53 25.18
CA ASP A 194 -23.77 45.00 25.15
C ASP A 194 -24.54 45.45 23.89
N THR A 195 -25.84 45.12 23.83
CA THR A 195 -26.86 45.87 23.05
C THR A 195 -28.15 45.94 23.84
#